data_AF-A0A316MR71-F1
#
_entry.id   AF-A0A316MR71-F1
#
_cell.length_a   1.000
_cell.length_b   1.000
_cell.length_c   1.000
_cell.angle_alpha   90.00
_cell.angle_beta   90.00
_cell.angle_gamma   90.00
#
_symmetry.space_group_name_H-M   'P 1'
#
loop_
_entity.id
_entity.type
_entity.pdbx_description
1 polymer ?
#
loop_
_entity_poly.entity_id
_entity_poly.type
_entity_poly.pdbx_seq_one_letter_code
_entity_poly.pdbx_strand_id
1 'polypeptide(L)'
;MTCQLPDISQVDFTCAADIEGSASLIFTLANRLQIFLPAASLAREKAELRRQAKTWVNNVERHLGSLTMGDSLTALDYYDLIHRIAFNAPADSGYLNRHKLNAFDSYMRGDTTVNAYTLQHTIAQEIRRRNRAFFGRPLRWESVCLDRWHKQFRDGSSITPLGDYDTLQRVTLLLSADLWAFETRNEAAYKRRLFDSHARYLDHTNTMDTPTLSALNRFLSAGAPYLTSSDFLTREATIARSLLSHPDLNPYTRTALTIANISS
;
A
#
# COMPACT_ATOMS: atom_id res chain seq x y z
N MET A 1 -4.46 -16.84 26.22
CA MET A 1 -3.44 -15.82 25.94
C MET A 1 -4.13 -14.48 25.79
N THR A 2 -3.90 -13.53 26.71
CA THR A 2 -4.34 -12.14 26.56
C THR A 2 -3.49 -11.48 25.48
N CYS A 3 -4.09 -11.09 24.36
CA CYS A 3 -3.42 -10.29 23.35
C CYS A 3 -3.26 -8.88 23.93
N GLN A 4 -2.06 -8.53 24.40
CA GLN A 4 -1.78 -7.16 24.85
C GLN A 4 -1.77 -6.26 23.62
N LEU A 5 -2.79 -5.41 23.50
CA LEU A 5 -2.90 -4.47 22.39
C LEU A 5 -1.93 -3.31 22.64
N PRO A 6 -1.08 -2.95 21.65
CA PRO A 6 -0.19 -1.81 21.75
C PRO A 6 -1.01 -0.51 21.89
N ASP A 7 -0.49 0.46 22.65
CA ASP A 7 -1.21 1.72 22.88
C ASP A 7 -0.99 2.72 21.74
N ILE A 8 -2.03 2.91 20.93
CA ILE A 8 -2.05 3.85 19.80
C ILE A 8 -1.99 5.33 20.26
N SER A 9 -2.17 5.61 21.56
CA SER A 9 -2.02 6.98 22.09
C SER A 9 -0.62 7.56 21.93
N GLN A 10 0.40 6.69 21.76
CA GLN A 10 1.80 7.08 21.64
C GLN A 10 2.26 7.35 20.20
N VAL A 11 1.36 7.21 19.21
CA VAL A 11 1.68 7.47 17.79
C VAL A 11 1.95 8.95 17.57
N ASP A 12 3.05 9.26 16.89
CA ASP A 12 3.29 10.60 16.38
C ASP A 12 2.46 10.85 15.10
N PHE A 13 1.31 11.52 15.28
CA PHE A 13 0.42 11.89 14.17
C PHE A 13 0.92 13.07 13.32
N THR A 14 2.14 13.57 13.57
CA THR A 14 2.83 14.51 12.67
C THR A 14 3.80 13.81 11.72
N CYS A 15 4.04 12.51 11.91
CA CYS A 15 4.94 11.70 11.10
C CYS A 15 4.15 10.70 10.22
N ALA A 16 4.24 10.83 8.89
CA ALA A 16 3.53 9.95 7.96
C ALA A 16 3.90 8.47 8.12
N ALA A 17 5.17 8.17 8.40
CA ALA A 17 5.64 6.80 8.59
C ALA A 17 5.03 6.14 9.84
N ASP A 18 4.83 6.92 10.92
CA ASP A 18 4.18 6.45 12.14
C ASP A 18 2.68 6.24 11.94
N ILE A 19 2.03 7.13 11.18
CA ILE A 19 0.62 6.97 10.79
C ILE A 19 0.44 5.69 9.96
N GLU A 20 1.26 5.49 8.92
CA GLU A 20 1.23 4.31 8.06
C GLU A 20 1.51 3.02 8.86
N GLY A 21 2.59 3.01 9.64
CA GLY A 21 3.00 1.85 10.42
C GLY A 21 1.96 1.47 11.48
N SER A 22 1.40 2.46 12.19
CA SER A 22 0.34 2.22 13.18
C SER A 22 -0.97 1.74 12.55
N ALA A 23 -1.32 2.23 11.34
CA ALA A 23 -2.46 1.72 10.59
C ALA A 23 -2.28 0.26 10.19
N SER A 24 -1.09 -0.10 9.68
CA SER A 24 -0.76 -1.50 9.36
C SER A 24 -0.87 -2.39 10.59
N LEU A 25 -0.43 -1.92 11.76
CA LEU A 25 -0.54 -2.65 13.02
C LEU A 25 -1.99 -2.86 13.44
N ILE A 26 -2.84 -1.83 13.39
CA ILE A 26 -4.27 -1.94 13.67
C ILE A 26 -4.93 -2.96 12.73
N PHE A 27 -4.59 -2.92 11.44
CA PHE A 27 -5.13 -3.87 10.46
C PHE A 27 -4.70 -5.32 10.76
N THR A 28 -3.41 -5.55 11.04
CA THR A 28 -2.92 -6.88 11.42
C THR A 28 -3.61 -7.41 12.67
N LEU A 29 -3.81 -6.57 13.68
CA LEU A 29 -4.55 -6.92 14.90
C LEU A 29 -6.02 -7.22 14.60
N ALA A 30 -6.66 -6.44 13.72
CA ALA A 30 -8.05 -6.65 13.32
C ALA A 30 -8.24 -7.99 12.61
N ASN A 31 -7.30 -8.37 11.73
CA ASN A 31 -7.30 -9.67 11.06
C ASN A 31 -7.11 -10.81 12.07
N ARG A 32 -6.14 -10.69 12.98
CA ARG A 32 -5.88 -11.69 14.03
C ARG A 32 -7.08 -11.89 14.96
N LEU A 33 -7.75 -10.80 15.33
CA LEU A 33 -8.97 -10.84 16.15
C LEU A 33 -10.22 -11.22 15.35
N GLN A 34 -10.11 -11.37 14.02
CA GLN A 34 -11.21 -11.64 13.12
C GLN A 34 -12.40 -10.69 13.39
N ILE A 35 -12.12 -9.38 13.42
CA ILE A 35 -13.08 -8.37 13.93
C ILE A 35 -14.38 -8.31 13.11
N PHE A 36 -14.33 -8.75 11.86
CA PHE A 36 -15.46 -8.82 10.94
C PHE A 36 -16.21 -10.16 10.96
N LEU A 37 -15.71 -11.16 11.70
CA LEU A 37 -16.38 -12.45 11.87
C LEU A 37 -17.19 -12.50 13.17
N PRO A 38 -18.39 -13.11 13.14
CA PRO A 38 -19.25 -13.29 14.31
C PRO A 38 -18.73 -14.43 15.20
N ALA A 39 -17.55 -14.27 15.80
CA ALA A 39 -17.04 -15.17 16.83
C ALA A 39 -17.21 -14.55 18.22
N ALA A 40 -17.81 -15.32 19.14
CA ALA A 40 -18.18 -14.91 20.50
C ALA A 40 -16.98 -14.69 21.45
N SER A 41 -15.80 -15.21 21.12
CA SER A 41 -14.59 -15.01 21.93
C SER A 41 -13.92 -13.66 21.62
N LEU A 42 -13.25 -13.09 22.64
CA LEU A 42 -12.45 -11.85 22.55
C LEU A 42 -13.25 -10.54 22.38
N ALA A 43 -14.49 -10.48 22.87
CA ALA A 43 -15.32 -9.27 22.77
C ALA A 43 -14.66 -8.02 23.38
N ARG A 44 -13.92 -8.19 24.49
CA ARG A 44 -13.20 -7.10 25.16
C ARG A 44 -12.03 -6.59 24.31
N GLU A 45 -11.20 -7.49 23.79
CA GLU A 45 -10.06 -7.16 22.92
C GLU A 45 -10.54 -6.52 21.61
N LYS A 46 -11.64 -7.02 21.03
CA LYS A 46 -12.28 -6.41 19.86
C LYS A 46 -12.78 -4.99 20.17
N ALA A 47 -13.43 -4.79 21.32
CA ALA A 47 -13.92 -3.47 21.74
C ALA A 47 -12.76 -2.48 21.96
N GLU A 48 -11.68 -2.94 22.58
CA GLU A 48 -10.48 -2.14 22.81
C GLU A 48 -9.80 -1.75 21.49
N LEU A 49 -9.63 -2.69 20.55
CA LEU A 49 -9.09 -2.37 19.23
C LEU A 49 -9.96 -1.35 18.49
N ARG A 50 -11.30 -1.45 18.57
CA ARG A 50 -12.19 -0.43 18.00
C ARG A 50 -12.00 0.93 18.66
N ARG A 51 -11.81 0.98 19.98
CA ARG A 51 -11.54 2.22 20.71
C ARG A 51 -10.25 2.87 20.22
N GLN A 52 -9.17 2.09 20.08
CA GLN A 52 -7.90 2.58 19.56
C GLN A 52 -7.99 3.03 18.10
N ALA A 53 -8.70 2.29 17.25
CA ALA A 53 -8.94 2.68 15.86
C ALA A 53 -9.72 4.00 15.76
N LYS A 54 -10.71 4.24 16.64
CA LYS A 54 -11.41 5.54 16.72
C LYS A 54 -10.45 6.67 17.12
N THR A 55 -9.60 6.45 18.11
CA THR A 55 -8.57 7.43 18.51
C THR A 55 -7.64 7.74 17.34
N TRP A 56 -7.20 6.72 16.61
CA TRP A 56 -6.35 6.87 15.43
C TRP A 56 -7.03 7.74 14.37
N VAL A 57 -8.28 7.43 13.99
CA VAL A 57 -9.02 8.20 12.97
C VAL A 57 -9.16 9.66 13.39
N ASN A 58 -9.59 9.92 14.63
CA ASN A 58 -9.76 11.28 15.14
C ASN A 58 -8.44 12.07 15.14
N ASN A 59 -7.31 11.42 15.44
CA ASN A 59 -6.02 12.09 15.45
C ASN A 59 -5.50 12.34 14.03
N VAL A 60 -5.71 11.42 13.09
CA VAL A 60 -5.38 11.66 11.67
C VAL A 60 -6.19 12.85 11.15
N GLU A 61 -7.50 12.92 11.39
CA GLU A 61 -8.33 14.05 10.96
C GLU A 61 -7.84 15.39 11.53
N ARG A 62 -7.41 15.41 12.80
CA ARG A 62 -6.88 16.63 13.46
C ARG A 62 -5.56 17.11 12.86
N HIS A 63 -4.68 16.20 12.46
CA HIS A 63 -3.33 16.54 12.01
C HIS A 63 -3.18 16.57 10.48
N LEU A 64 -4.17 16.09 9.73
CA LEU A 64 -4.11 16.06 8.26
C LEU A 64 -3.84 17.44 7.65
N GLY A 65 -4.38 18.50 8.26
CA GLY A 65 -4.18 19.88 7.80
C GLY A 65 -2.75 20.43 8.02
N SER A 66 -1.96 19.80 8.90
CA SER A 66 -0.56 20.19 9.16
C SER A 66 0.47 19.37 8.39
N LEU A 67 0.07 18.25 7.80
CA LEU A 67 0.95 17.39 7.02
C LEU A 67 1.21 17.99 5.64
N THR A 68 2.35 17.60 5.03
CA THR A 68 2.56 17.87 3.60
C THR A 68 1.50 17.14 2.76
N MET A 69 1.36 17.50 1.48
CA MET A 69 0.41 16.83 0.59
C MET A 69 0.80 15.37 0.36
N GLY A 70 2.09 15.07 0.28
CA GLY A 70 2.59 13.69 0.19
C GLY A 70 2.28 12.89 1.45
N ASP A 71 2.58 13.43 2.62
CA ASP A 71 2.32 12.79 3.90
C ASP A 71 0.82 12.58 4.15
N SER A 72 0.00 13.57 3.80
CA SER A 72 -1.46 13.45 3.83
C SER A 72 -1.94 12.32 2.94
N LEU A 73 -1.37 12.16 1.73
CA LEU A 73 -1.75 11.09 0.82
C LEU A 73 -1.43 9.71 1.44
N THR A 74 -0.23 9.54 2.00
CA THR A 74 0.18 8.31 2.71
C THR A 74 -0.74 8.00 3.89
N ALA A 75 -1.11 8.99 4.70
CA ALA A 75 -2.03 8.81 5.82
C ALA A 75 -3.42 8.31 5.36
N LEU A 76 -3.85 8.71 4.17
CA LEU A 76 -5.18 8.37 3.63
C LEU A 76 -5.25 6.96 3.03
N ASP A 77 -4.13 6.32 2.69
CA ASP A 77 -4.12 5.00 2.08
C ASP A 77 -4.80 3.92 2.95
N TYR A 78 -4.64 4.03 4.28
CA TYR A 78 -5.28 3.12 5.23
C TYR A 78 -6.55 3.68 5.87
N TYR A 79 -6.89 4.95 5.64
CA TYR A 79 -7.92 5.66 6.39
C TYR A 79 -9.30 5.00 6.31
N ASP A 80 -9.78 4.66 5.11
CA ASP A 80 -11.10 4.01 4.94
C ASP A 80 -11.16 2.66 5.65
N LEU A 81 -10.05 1.91 5.64
CA LEU A 81 -9.95 0.61 6.29
C LEU A 81 -10.02 0.74 7.81
N ILE A 82 -9.26 1.67 8.39
CA ILE A 82 -9.29 1.91 9.84
C ILE A 82 -10.64 2.50 10.26
N HIS A 83 -11.25 3.36 9.44
CA HIS A 83 -12.59 3.89 9.68
C HIS A 83 -13.64 2.77 9.73
N ARG A 84 -13.56 1.77 8.84
CA ARG A 84 -14.43 0.58 8.88
C ARG A 84 -14.22 -0.26 10.14
N ILE A 85 -12.97 -0.41 10.60
CA ILE A 85 -12.68 -1.10 11.86
C ILE A 85 -13.29 -0.33 13.05
N ALA A 86 -13.11 0.99 13.07
CA ALA A 86 -13.51 1.87 14.16
C ALA A 86 -15.04 2.04 14.29
N PHE A 87 -15.70 2.31 13.17
CA PHE A 87 -17.11 2.75 13.13
C PHE A 87 -18.05 1.75 12.45
N ASN A 88 -17.53 0.63 11.92
CA ASN A 88 -18.30 -0.33 11.14
C ASN A 88 -19.00 0.32 9.92
N ALA A 89 -18.38 1.37 9.37
CA ALA A 89 -18.89 2.14 8.25
C ALA A 89 -17.72 2.61 7.36
N PRO A 90 -17.92 2.75 6.04
CA PRO A 90 -16.95 3.41 5.18
C PRO A 90 -16.73 4.86 5.62
N ALA A 91 -15.54 5.39 5.34
CA ALA A 91 -15.27 6.81 5.47
C ALA A 91 -16.06 7.61 4.42
N ASP A 92 -16.27 8.91 4.66
CA ASP A 92 -16.89 9.78 3.66
C ASP A 92 -16.03 9.89 2.40
N SER A 93 -16.57 9.37 1.29
CA SER A 93 -15.92 9.43 -0.01
C SER A 93 -15.67 10.86 -0.49
N GLY A 94 -16.55 11.82 -0.16
CA GLY A 94 -16.39 13.22 -0.56
C GLY A 94 -15.17 13.86 0.10
N TYR A 95 -15.02 13.62 1.40
CA TYR A 95 -13.84 13.98 2.18
C TYR A 95 -12.56 13.38 1.60
N LEU A 96 -12.51 12.06 1.40
CA LEU A 96 -11.31 11.39 0.86
C LEU A 96 -10.93 11.88 -0.54
N ASN A 97 -11.92 12.04 -1.43
CA ASN A 97 -11.69 12.49 -2.79
C ASN A 97 -11.08 13.88 -2.81
N ARG A 98 -11.52 14.79 -1.93
CA ARG A 98 -10.99 16.15 -1.83
C ARG A 98 -9.50 16.14 -1.54
N HIS A 99 -9.05 15.38 -0.55
CA HIS A 99 -7.63 15.33 -0.19
C HIS A 99 -6.78 14.66 -1.28
N LYS A 100 -7.26 13.57 -1.87
CA LYS A 100 -6.59 12.90 -3.01
C LYS A 100 -6.44 13.82 -4.21
N LEU A 101 -7.48 14.58 -4.55
CA LEU A 101 -7.44 15.55 -5.67
C LEU A 101 -6.57 16.77 -5.34
N ASN A 102 -6.53 17.23 -4.09
CA ASN A 102 -5.60 18.27 -3.66
C ASN A 102 -4.13 17.82 -3.79
N ALA A 103 -3.82 16.56 -3.42
CA ALA A 103 -2.50 15.98 -3.63
C ALA A 103 -2.14 15.91 -5.13
N PHE A 104 -3.10 15.51 -5.98
CA PHE A 104 -2.93 15.54 -7.43
C PHE A 104 -2.63 16.94 -7.97
N ASP A 105 -3.44 17.94 -7.61
CA ASP A 105 -3.25 19.31 -8.09
C ASP A 105 -1.94 19.93 -7.57
N SER A 106 -1.52 19.59 -6.36
CA SER A 106 -0.24 20.04 -5.78
C SER A 106 0.95 19.41 -6.53
N TYR A 107 0.90 18.10 -6.78
CA TYR A 107 1.91 17.41 -7.60
C TYR A 107 1.99 18.00 -9.02
N MET A 108 0.84 18.31 -9.64
CA MET A 108 0.80 18.98 -10.96
C MET A 108 1.40 20.40 -10.95
N ARG A 109 1.46 21.06 -9.80
CA ARG A 109 2.12 22.36 -9.61
C ARG A 109 3.61 22.24 -9.26
N GLY A 110 4.15 21.02 -9.19
CA GLY A 110 5.55 20.75 -8.90
C GLY A 110 5.86 20.46 -7.43
N ASP A 111 4.85 20.15 -6.61
CA ASP A 111 5.09 19.68 -5.23
C ASP A 111 5.80 18.32 -5.24
N THR A 112 7.07 18.32 -4.82
CA THR A 112 7.93 17.13 -4.79
C THR A 112 7.69 16.25 -3.57
N THR A 113 6.89 16.69 -2.60
CA THR A 113 6.54 15.85 -1.43
C THR A 113 5.62 14.71 -1.84
N VAL A 114 4.84 14.88 -2.91
CA VAL A 114 3.90 13.87 -3.41
C VAL A 114 4.65 12.84 -4.26
N ASN A 115 4.74 11.60 -3.76
CA ASN A 115 5.34 10.51 -4.51
C ASN A 115 4.49 10.16 -5.75
N ALA A 116 5.11 10.16 -6.92
CA ALA A 116 4.43 9.90 -8.20
C ALA A 116 3.82 8.49 -8.30
N TYR A 117 4.46 7.48 -7.72
CA TYR A 117 3.97 6.09 -7.74
C TYR A 117 2.79 5.91 -6.80
N THR A 118 2.86 6.46 -5.59
CA THR A 118 1.72 6.49 -4.65
C THR A 118 0.53 7.20 -5.28
N LEU A 119 0.75 8.40 -5.84
CA LEU A 119 -0.31 9.17 -6.49
C LEU A 119 -0.93 8.42 -7.69
N GLN A 120 -0.12 7.78 -8.53
CA GLN A 120 -0.63 6.99 -9.65
C GLN A 120 -1.45 5.81 -9.15
N HIS A 121 -0.97 5.09 -8.13
CA HIS A 121 -1.69 4.00 -7.52
C HIS A 121 -3.06 4.46 -6.99
N THR A 122 -3.08 5.53 -6.20
CA THR A 122 -4.31 6.10 -5.62
C THR A 122 -5.31 6.47 -6.71
N ILE A 123 -4.87 7.18 -7.76
CA ILE A 123 -5.76 7.59 -8.86
C ILE A 123 -6.26 6.38 -9.64
N ALA A 124 -5.40 5.42 -9.96
CA ALA A 124 -5.77 4.20 -10.67
C ALA A 124 -6.82 3.38 -9.90
N GLN A 125 -6.71 3.29 -8.57
CA GLN A 125 -7.71 2.63 -7.73
C GLN A 125 -9.08 3.33 -7.81
N GLU A 126 -9.11 4.66 -7.74
CA GLU A 126 -10.37 5.42 -7.82
C GLU A 126 -11.02 5.31 -9.21
N ILE A 127 -10.23 5.31 -10.28
CA ILE A 127 -10.71 5.07 -11.64
C ILE A 127 -11.31 3.66 -11.77
N ARG A 128 -10.63 2.64 -11.23
CA ARG A 128 -11.13 1.25 -11.23
C ARG A 128 -12.46 1.11 -10.50
N ARG A 129 -12.64 1.86 -9.40
CA ARG A 129 -13.90 1.97 -8.64
C ARG A 129 -14.98 2.80 -9.36
N ARG A 130 -14.68 3.30 -10.57
CA ARG A 130 -15.55 4.18 -11.38
C ARG A 130 -15.93 5.47 -10.65
N ASN A 131 -15.03 5.98 -9.82
CA ASN A 131 -15.24 7.24 -9.11
C ASN A 131 -15.13 8.42 -10.08
N ARG A 132 -16.27 9.04 -10.38
CA ARG A 132 -16.39 10.12 -11.37
C ARG A 132 -15.57 11.36 -11.03
N ALA A 133 -15.23 11.57 -9.75
CA ALA A 133 -14.39 12.70 -9.33
C ALA A 133 -12.99 12.65 -9.94
N PHE A 134 -12.53 11.48 -10.38
CA PHE A 134 -11.22 11.27 -10.98
C PHE A 134 -11.28 11.22 -12.52
N PHE A 135 -12.46 11.34 -13.12
CA PHE A 135 -12.59 11.42 -14.57
C PHE A 135 -12.20 12.83 -15.03
N GLY A 136 -11.36 12.93 -16.07
CA GLY A 136 -10.83 14.19 -16.56
C GLY A 136 -9.31 14.28 -16.44
N ARG A 137 -8.79 15.32 -15.77
CA ARG A 137 -7.33 15.52 -15.62
C ARG A 137 -6.62 14.34 -14.93
N PRO A 138 -7.13 13.79 -13.80
CA PRO A 138 -6.47 12.66 -13.14
C PRO A 138 -6.42 11.41 -14.03
N LEU A 139 -7.55 11.04 -14.66
CA LEU A 139 -7.60 9.93 -15.64
C LEU A 139 -6.62 10.12 -16.80
N ARG A 140 -6.57 11.29 -17.42
CA ARG A 140 -5.62 11.55 -18.53
C ARG A 140 -4.17 11.41 -18.08
N TRP A 141 -3.84 11.94 -16.90
CA TRP A 141 -2.49 11.83 -16.36
C TRP A 141 -2.12 10.37 -16.07
N GLU A 142 -3.03 9.61 -15.46
CA GLU A 142 -2.86 8.19 -15.18
C GLU A 142 -2.63 7.38 -16.47
N SER A 143 -3.44 7.62 -17.50
CA SER A 143 -3.29 6.96 -18.80
C SER A 143 -1.95 7.28 -19.49
N VAL A 144 -1.46 8.52 -19.35
CA VAL A 144 -0.13 8.92 -19.86
C VAL A 144 1.00 8.22 -19.09
N CYS A 145 0.85 8.03 -17.78
CA CYS A 145 1.80 7.25 -16.98
C CYS A 145 1.84 5.80 -17.44
N LEU A 146 0.66 5.16 -17.61
CA LEU A 146 0.56 3.78 -18.08
C LEU A 146 1.15 3.61 -19.49
N ASP A 147 0.79 4.46 -20.46
CA ASP A 147 1.35 4.39 -21.81
C ASP A 147 2.88 4.49 -21.81
N ARG A 148 3.44 5.40 -21.02
CA ARG A 148 4.89 5.58 -20.90
C ARG A 148 5.57 4.35 -20.31
N TRP A 149 5.06 3.84 -19.20
CA TRP A 149 5.65 2.67 -18.54
C TRP A 149 5.46 1.40 -19.37
N HIS A 150 4.30 1.22 -20.02
CA HIS A 150 4.09 0.11 -20.95
C HIS A 150 5.09 0.15 -22.10
N LYS A 151 5.29 1.30 -22.75
CA LYS A 151 6.33 1.48 -23.78
C LYS A 151 7.73 1.17 -23.26
N GLN A 152 8.02 1.54 -22.00
CA GLN A 152 9.31 1.29 -21.38
C GLN A 152 9.58 -0.21 -21.16
N PHE A 153 8.54 -0.99 -20.85
CA PHE A 153 8.63 -2.41 -20.51
C PHE A 153 8.00 -3.34 -21.56
N ARG A 154 7.83 -2.87 -22.81
CA ARG A 154 7.11 -3.57 -23.88
C ARG A 154 7.57 -5.02 -24.06
N ASP A 155 8.88 -5.23 -24.06
CA ASP A 155 9.50 -6.54 -24.28
C ASP A 155 9.76 -7.32 -22.97
N GLY A 156 9.24 -6.83 -21.84
CA GLY A 156 9.40 -7.42 -20.52
C GLY A 156 10.58 -6.88 -19.72
N SER A 157 11.52 -6.16 -20.34
CA SER A 157 12.61 -5.46 -19.67
C SER A 157 12.55 -3.97 -19.96
N SER A 158 13.08 -3.15 -19.06
CA SER A 158 13.15 -1.71 -19.27
C SER A 158 14.13 -1.36 -20.40
N ILE A 159 13.68 -0.58 -21.38
CA ILE A 159 14.54 -0.05 -22.45
C ILE A 159 15.48 1.08 -21.98
N THR A 160 15.31 1.57 -20.75
CA THR A 160 16.13 2.62 -20.14
C THR A 160 16.60 2.20 -18.74
N PRO A 161 17.83 2.55 -18.33
CA PRO A 161 18.31 2.25 -16.98
C PRO A 161 17.39 2.88 -15.92
N LEU A 162 17.04 2.09 -14.90
CA LEU A 162 16.27 2.50 -13.73
C LEU A 162 16.91 1.92 -12.47
N GLY A 163 16.75 2.60 -11.34
CA GLY A 163 17.05 2.01 -10.04
C GLY A 163 16.08 0.87 -9.71
N ASP A 164 16.47 0.01 -8.78
CA ASP A 164 15.67 -1.16 -8.37
C ASP A 164 14.31 -0.73 -7.81
N TYR A 165 14.30 0.32 -6.97
CA TYR A 165 13.07 0.93 -6.45
C TYR A 165 12.09 1.33 -7.56
N ASP A 166 12.56 2.11 -8.54
CA ASP A 166 11.73 2.59 -9.65
C ASP A 166 11.23 1.46 -10.54
N THR A 167 12.08 0.46 -10.78
CA THR A 167 11.74 -0.74 -11.56
C THR A 167 10.62 -1.50 -10.88
N LEU A 168 10.77 -1.82 -9.59
CA LEU A 168 9.77 -2.55 -8.82
C LEU A 168 8.43 -1.81 -8.77
N GLN A 169 8.45 -0.49 -8.55
CA GLN A 169 7.21 0.31 -8.51
C GLN A 169 6.47 0.27 -9.87
N ARG A 170 7.16 0.55 -10.99
CA ARG A 170 6.51 0.58 -12.31
C ARG A 170 6.00 -0.79 -12.75
N VAL A 171 6.79 -1.84 -12.51
CA VAL A 171 6.39 -3.21 -12.82
C VAL A 171 5.16 -3.60 -12.00
N THR A 172 5.15 -3.30 -10.69
CA THR A 172 3.99 -3.55 -9.82
C THR A 172 2.72 -2.87 -10.33
N LEU A 173 2.83 -1.60 -10.74
CA LEU A 173 1.70 -0.83 -11.27
C LEU A 173 1.19 -1.42 -12.59
N LEU A 174 2.08 -1.83 -13.50
CA LEU A 174 1.70 -2.49 -14.75
C LEU A 174 1.05 -3.86 -14.52
N LEU A 175 1.58 -4.69 -13.61
CA LEU A 175 0.97 -5.98 -13.26
C LEU A 175 -0.44 -5.79 -12.69
N SER A 176 -0.64 -4.71 -11.93
CA SER A 176 -1.92 -4.40 -11.27
C SER A 176 -2.92 -3.66 -12.16
N ALA A 177 -2.50 -3.05 -13.27
CA ALA A 177 -3.34 -2.26 -14.16
C ALA A 177 -4.19 -3.14 -15.09
N ASP A 178 -5.30 -2.61 -15.61
CA ASP A 178 -5.99 -3.20 -16.75
C ASP A 178 -5.28 -2.71 -18.02
N LEU A 179 -4.63 -3.63 -18.75
CA LEU A 179 -3.82 -3.29 -19.92
C LEU A 179 -4.51 -3.67 -21.24
N TRP A 180 -5.82 -3.92 -21.21
CA TRP A 180 -6.58 -4.36 -22.39
C TRP A 180 -6.43 -3.40 -23.57
N ALA A 181 -6.36 -2.10 -23.30
CA ALA A 181 -6.19 -1.07 -24.34
C ALA A 181 -4.84 -1.18 -25.08
N PHE A 182 -3.82 -1.80 -24.49
CA PHE A 182 -2.48 -1.95 -25.05
C PHE A 182 -2.26 -3.34 -25.66
N GLU A 183 -2.65 -4.38 -24.91
CA GLU A 183 -2.30 -5.77 -25.23
C GLU A 183 -3.50 -6.59 -25.73
N THR A 184 -4.73 -6.11 -25.49
CA THR A 184 -5.97 -6.83 -25.80
C THR A 184 -5.94 -8.26 -25.22
N ARG A 185 -6.08 -9.29 -26.05
CA ARG A 185 -6.03 -10.70 -25.66
C ARG A 185 -4.65 -11.17 -25.17
N ASN A 186 -3.58 -10.42 -25.44
CA ASN A 186 -2.21 -10.77 -25.07
C ASN A 186 -1.83 -10.34 -23.64
N GLU A 187 -2.71 -9.63 -22.93
CA GLU A 187 -2.40 -9.04 -21.62
C GLU A 187 -1.84 -10.05 -20.60
N ALA A 188 -2.43 -11.24 -20.51
CA ALA A 188 -1.98 -12.27 -19.59
C ALA A 188 -0.55 -12.74 -19.89
N ALA A 189 -0.22 -12.92 -21.17
CA ALA A 189 1.13 -13.32 -21.60
C ALA A 189 2.14 -12.19 -21.40
N TYR A 190 1.76 -10.94 -21.68
CA TYR A 190 2.58 -9.76 -21.39
C TYR A 190 2.92 -9.69 -19.90
N LYS A 191 1.92 -9.78 -19.00
CA LYS A 191 2.16 -9.68 -17.56
C LYS A 191 2.97 -10.85 -17.00
N ARG A 192 2.76 -12.06 -17.50
CA ARG A 192 3.61 -13.24 -17.18
C ARG A 192 5.07 -12.96 -17.54
N ARG A 193 5.34 -12.52 -18.78
CA ARG A 193 6.69 -12.17 -19.25
C ARG A 193 7.30 -11.04 -18.40
N LEU A 194 6.49 -10.03 -18.08
CA LEU A 194 6.91 -8.90 -17.25
C LEU A 194 7.32 -9.37 -15.84
N PHE A 195 6.53 -10.24 -15.22
CA PHE A 195 6.86 -10.83 -13.92
C PHE A 195 8.13 -11.67 -14.01
N ASP A 196 8.22 -12.59 -14.98
CA ASP A 196 9.36 -13.51 -15.11
C ASP A 196 10.69 -12.77 -15.33
N SER A 197 10.67 -11.68 -16.10
CA SER A 197 11.86 -10.85 -16.35
C SER A 197 12.40 -10.15 -15.10
N HIS A 198 11.56 -9.98 -14.08
CA HIS A 198 11.89 -9.28 -12.84
C HIS A 198 11.86 -10.19 -11.60
N ALA A 199 11.50 -11.47 -11.74
CA ALA A 199 11.39 -12.42 -10.64
C ALA A 199 12.70 -12.56 -9.84
N ARG A 200 13.85 -12.33 -10.48
CA ARG A 200 15.18 -12.32 -9.83
C ARG A 200 15.27 -11.39 -8.62
N TYR A 201 14.48 -10.32 -8.58
CA TYR A 201 14.47 -9.40 -7.44
C TYR A 201 14.02 -10.07 -6.14
N LEU A 202 13.19 -11.10 -6.24
CA LEU A 202 12.68 -11.86 -5.10
C LEU A 202 13.76 -12.72 -4.42
N ASP A 203 14.92 -12.88 -5.06
CA ASP A 203 16.06 -13.66 -4.54
C ASP A 203 17.16 -12.77 -3.93
N HIS A 204 17.08 -11.44 -4.10
CA HIS A 204 18.15 -10.48 -3.73
C HIS A 204 17.72 -9.51 -2.62
N THR A 205 17.12 -10.01 -1.54
CA THR A 205 16.61 -9.15 -0.45
C THR A 205 17.71 -8.51 0.40
N ASN A 206 18.89 -9.14 0.50
CA ASN A 206 19.94 -8.75 1.45
C ASN A 206 20.66 -7.44 1.11
N THR A 207 20.51 -6.93 -0.11
CA THR A 207 21.21 -5.72 -0.59
C THR A 207 20.30 -4.51 -0.72
N MET A 208 19.01 -4.66 -0.42
CA MET A 208 18.00 -3.62 -0.62
C MET A 208 17.81 -2.80 0.65
N ASP A 209 17.54 -1.50 0.49
CA ASP A 209 17.09 -0.65 1.59
C ASP A 209 15.61 -0.89 1.94
N THR A 210 15.16 -0.33 3.07
CA THR A 210 13.78 -0.49 3.56
C THR A 210 12.71 -0.07 2.54
N PRO A 211 12.84 1.08 1.83
CA PRO A 211 11.89 1.46 0.78
C PRO A 211 11.85 0.48 -0.39
N THR A 212 12.99 -0.03 -0.84
CA THR A 212 13.06 -1.01 -1.94
C THR A 212 12.49 -2.36 -1.51
N LEU A 213 12.74 -2.82 -0.28
CA LEU A 213 12.10 -4.02 0.27
C LEU A 213 10.58 -3.89 0.37
N SER A 214 10.08 -2.70 0.73
CA SER A 214 8.63 -2.43 0.74
C SER A 214 8.05 -2.42 -0.68
N ALA A 215 8.77 -1.89 -1.67
CA ALA A 215 8.40 -1.99 -3.08
C ALA A 215 8.43 -3.46 -3.56
N LEU A 216 9.41 -4.25 -3.13
CA LEU A 216 9.53 -5.68 -3.44
C LEU A 216 8.35 -6.48 -2.87
N ASN A 217 7.90 -6.16 -1.65
CA ASN A 217 6.72 -6.80 -1.06
C ASN A 217 5.44 -6.52 -1.86
N ARG A 218 5.28 -5.29 -2.37
CA ARG A 218 4.18 -4.92 -3.28
C ARG A 218 4.28 -5.64 -4.63
N PHE A 219 5.49 -5.78 -5.17
CA PHE A 219 5.75 -6.58 -6.37
C PHE A 219 5.37 -8.05 -6.17
N LEU A 220 5.78 -8.67 -5.06
CA LEU A 220 5.39 -10.04 -4.71
C LEU A 220 3.86 -10.19 -4.65
N SER A 221 3.17 -9.25 -4.00
CA SER A 221 1.71 -9.23 -3.91
C SER A 221 1.02 -9.14 -5.28
N ALA A 222 1.49 -8.23 -6.15
CA ALA A 222 0.99 -8.13 -7.53
C ALA A 222 1.35 -9.36 -8.39
N GLY A 223 2.44 -10.03 -8.01
CA GLY A 223 2.94 -11.27 -8.61
C GLY A 223 2.22 -12.54 -8.16
N ALA A 224 1.35 -12.49 -7.16
CA ALA A 224 0.72 -13.68 -6.58
C ALA A 224 0.03 -14.61 -7.61
N PRO A 225 -0.67 -14.13 -8.66
CA PRO A 225 -1.28 -14.99 -9.67
C PRO A 225 -0.26 -15.82 -10.48
N TYR A 226 1.01 -15.47 -10.40
CA TYR A 226 2.11 -16.04 -11.17
C TYR A 226 2.98 -17.02 -10.36
N LEU A 227 2.64 -17.22 -9.10
CA LEU A 227 3.37 -18.04 -8.14
C LEU A 227 2.47 -19.17 -7.60
N THR A 228 3.10 -20.23 -7.12
CA THR A 228 2.39 -21.20 -6.27
C THR A 228 2.22 -20.62 -4.87
N SER A 229 1.21 -21.06 -4.12
CA SER A 229 1.00 -20.58 -2.74
C SER A 229 2.22 -20.84 -1.85
N SER A 230 2.90 -21.98 -2.02
CA SER A 230 4.12 -22.30 -1.26
C SER A 230 5.27 -21.34 -1.58
N ASP A 231 5.45 -21.01 -2.86
CA ASP A 231 6.53 -20.12 -3.29
C ASP A 231 6.25 -18.69 -2.85
N PHE A 232 5.00 -18.24 -2.94
CA PHE A 232 4.56 -16.95 -2.41
C PHE A 232 4.88 -16.80 -0.92
N LEU A 233 4.43 -17.76 -0.09
CA LEU A 233 4.64 -17.71 1.37
C LEU A 233 6.13 -17.75 1.74
N THR A 234 6.94 -18.54 1.02
CA THR A 234 8.39 -18.62 1.26
C THR A 234 9.07 -17.28 0.99
N ARG A 235 8.71 -16.63 -0.12
CA ARG A 235 9.26 -15.32 -0.51
C ARG A 235 8.76 -14.20 0.41
N GLU A 236 7.49 -14.23 0.79
CA GLU A 236 6.92 -13.30 1.75
C GLU A 236 7.65 -13.36 3.10
N ALA A 237 7.87 -14.57 3.64
CA ALA A 237 8.63 -14.76 4.87
C ALA A 237 10.08 -14.28 4.77
N THR A 238 10.72 -14.45 3.59
CA THR A 238 12.10 -13.99 3.34
C THR A 238 12.18 -12.46 3.31
N ILE A 239 11.25 -11.80 2.63
CA ILE A 239 11.16 -10.33 2.59
C ILE A 239 10.85 -9.79 3.99
N ALA A 240 9.89 -10.39 4.71
CA ALA A 240 9.53 -9.98 6.06
C ALA A 240 10.73 -10.11 7.04
N ARG A 241 11.50 -11.19 6.96
CA ARG A 241 12.72 -11.36 7.76
C ARG A 241 13.78 -10.31 7.42
N SER A 242 13.95 -10.01 6.14
CA SER A 242 14.88 -8.97 5.69
C SER A 242 14.48 -7.61 6.25
N LEU A 243 13.20 -7.21 6.10
CA LEU A 243 12.66 -5.99 6.70
C LEU A 243 12.88 -5.93 8.23
N LEU A 244 12.63 -7.02 8.94
CA LEU A 244 12.85 -7.07 10.40
C LEU A 244 14.33 -6.91 10.79
N SER A 245 15.28 -7.21 9.91
CA SER A 245 16.71 -7.02 10.18
C SER A 245 17.17 -5.56 10.02
N HIS A 246 16.41 -4.73 9.31
CA HIS A 246 16.73 -3.32 9.09
C HIS A 246 16.49 -2.49 10.35
N PRO A 247 17.47 -1.71 10.86
CA PRO A 247 17.32 -0.95 12.10
C PRO A 247 16.37 0.26 11.97
N ASP A 248 16.24 0.80 10.76
CA ASP A 248 15.40 1.94 10.38
C ASP A 248 13.92 1.58 10.16
N LEU A 249 13.56 0.30 10.25
CA LEU A 249 12.16 -0.12 10.13
C LEU A 249 11.30 0.49 11.25
N ASN A 250 10.23 1.19 10.84
CA ASN A 250 9.26 1.79 11.74
C ASN A 250 8.80 0.81 12.85
N PRO A 251 8.74 1.23 14.12
CA PRO A 251 8.45 0.34 15.25
C PRO A 251 7.06 -0.31 15.17
N TYR A 252 6.07 0.39 14.62
CA TYR A 252 4.72 -0.16 14.44
C TYR A 252 4.70 -1.21 13.32
N THR A 253 5.37 -0.94 12.19
CA THR A 253 5.53 -1.91 11.10
C THR A 253 6.27 -3.15 11.57
N ARG A 254 7.35 -2.99 12.35
CA ARG A 254 8.08 -4.10 12.98
C ARG A 254 7.17 -4.96 13.84
N THR A 255 6.36 -4.33 14.68
CA THR A 255 5.41 -5.02 15.55
C THR A 255 4.36 -5.77 14.71
N ALA A 256 3.84 -5.14 13.66
CA ALA A 256 2.87 -5.75 12.75
C ALA A 256 3.44 -6.99 12.05
N LEU A 257 4.65 -6.90 11.49
CA LEU A 257 5.34 -8.02 10.85
C LEU A 257 5.65 -9.15 11.83
N THR A 258 6.02 -8.82 13.07
CA THR A 258 6.29 -9.82 14.12
C THR A 258 5.02 -10.60 14.46
N ILE A 259 3.87 -9.92 14.60
CA ILE A 259 2.58 -10.57 14.87
C ILE A 259 2.15 -11.45 13.68
N ALA A 260 2.32 -10.96 12.45
CA ALA A 260 1.98 -11.71 11.25
C ALA A 260 2.81 -13.00 11.14
N ASN A 261 4.13 -12.92 11.34
CA ASN A 261 5.04 -14.07 11.26
C ASN A 261 4.84 -15.12 12.37
N ILE A 262 4.27 -14.75 13.52
CA ILE A 262 3.92 -15.72 14.58
C ILE A 262 2.62 -16.47 14.26
N SER A 263 1.80 -15.94 13.35
CA SER A 263 0.47 -16.46 13.01
C SER A 263 0.45 -17.35 11.76
N SER A 264 1.58 -17.46 11.07
CA SER A 264 1.82 -18.29 9.88
C SER A 264 2.51 -19.60 10.26
#